data_AF-A0A353HSV1-F1
#
_entry.id   AF-A0A353HSV1-F1
#
_cell.length_a   1.000
_cell.length_b   1.000
_cell.length_c   1.000
_cell.angle_alpha   90.00
_cell.angle_beta   90.00
_cell.angle_gamma   90.00
#
_symmetry.space_group_name_H-M   'P 1'
#
loop_
_entity.id
_entity.type
_entity.pdbx_description
1 polymer ?
#
loop_
_entity_poly.entity_id
_entity_poly.type
_entity_poly.pdbx_seq_one_letter_code
_entity_poly.pdbx_strand_id
1 'polypeptide(L)' 'PGTGEINYPYLFRLLDEIGYGGWIGCEYNPRGDTAQGLAWRTELAG' A
#
# COMPACT_ATOMS: atom_id res chain seq x y z
N PRO A 1 0.24 -4.83 -2.36
CA PRO A 1 -0.88 -3.85 -2.30
C PRO A 1 -1.50 -3.68 -3.70
N GLY A 2 -2.82 -3.63 -3.80
CA GLY A 2 -3.52 -3.47 -5.10
C GLY A 2 -4.00 -4.76 -5.78
N THR A 3 -3.86 -5.93 -5.14
CA THR A 3 -4.44 -7.21 -5.58
C THR A 3 -4.91 -8.01 -4.37
N GLY A 4 -5.78 -9.00 -4.57
CA GLY A 4 -6.33 -9.84 -3.50
C GLY A 4 -7.53 -9.18 -2.81
N GLU A 5 -7.89 -9.69 -1.63
CA GLU A 5 -9.15 -9.32 -0.95
C GLU A 5 -9.01 -8.10 -0.02
N ILE A 6 -7.78 -7.68 0.28
CA ILE A 6 -7.52 -6.58 1.23
C ILE A 6 -7.67 -5.22 0.54
N ASN A 7 -8.56 -4.38 1.09
CA ASN A 7 -8.74 -2.99 0.68
C ASN A 7 -7.72 -2.06 1.35
N TYR A 8 -6.50 -2.01 0.80
CA TYR A 8 -5.43 -1.11 1.27
C TYR A 8 -5.81 0.38 1.33
N PRO A 9 -6.52 0.99 0.36
CA PRO A 9 -6.94 2.38 0.48
C PRO A 9 -7.82 2.69 1.69
N TYR A 10 -8.64 1.74 2.15
CA TYR A 10 -9.36 1.89 3.41
C TYR A 10 -8.43 1.85 4.61
N LEU A 11 -7.49 0.89 4.64
CA LEU A 11 -6.55 0.74 5.75
C LEU A 11 -5.62 1.95 5.91
N PHE A 12 -5.15 2.55 4.81
CA PHE A 12 -4.31 3.75 4.90
C PHE A 12 -5.08 4.92 5.51
N ARG A 13 -6.33 5.16 5.09
CA ARG A 13 -7.18 6.19 5.71
C ARG A 13 -7.46 5.91 7.19
N LEU A 14 -7.66 4.65 7.57
CA LEU A 14 -7.84 4.27 8.97
C LEU A 14 -6.58 4.54 9.81
N LEU A 15 -5.40 4.22 9.26
CA LEU A 15 -4.11 4.50 9.94
C LEU A 15 -3.92 5.99 10.18
N ASP A 16 -4.29 6.83 9.21
CA ASP A 16 -4.28 8.29 9.36
C ASP A 16 -5.29 8.74 10.43
N GLU A 17 -6.51 8.21 10.40
CA GLU A 17 -7.59 8.55 11.35
C GLU A 17 -7.21 8.23 12.81
N ILE A 18 -6.56 7.09 13.04
CA ILE A 18 -6.11 6.69 14.38
C ILE A 18 -4.76 7.32 14.78
N GLY A 19 -4.17 8.16 13.91
CA GLY A 19 -2.93 8.88 14.20
C GLY A 19 -1.67 8.03 14.21
N TYR A 20 -1.61 6.97 13.40
CA TYR A 20 -0.41 6.14 13.29
C TYR A 20 0.72 6.89 12.56
N GLY A 21 1.70 7.40 13.32
CA GLY A 21 2.85 8.14 12.78
C GLY A 21 4.09 7.30 12.46
N GLY A 22 3.95 5.96 12.39
CA GLY A 22 5.06 5.05 12.11
C GLY A 22 5.29 4.80 10.62
N TRP A 23 6.07 3.76 10.32
CA TRP A 23 6.37 3.35 8.94
C TRP A 23 5.52 2.16 8.50
N ILE A 24 5.11 2.15 7.23
CA ILE A 24 4.43 1.00 6.60
C ILE A 24 5.46 0.24 5.75
N GLY A 25 5.79 -0.98 6.16
CA GLY A 25 6.68 -1.86 5.40
C GLY A 25 6.01 -2.41 4.14
N CYS A 26 6.70 -2.32 3.00
CA CYS A 26 6.25 -2.88 1.72
C CYS A 26 6.78 -4.30 1.51
N GLU A 27 6.61 -5.17 2.51
CA GLU A 27 7.14 -6.54 2.46
C GLU A 27 6.19 -7.44 1.66
N TYR A 28 6.53 -7.67 0.40
CA TYR A 28 5.87 -8.63 -0.47
C TYR A 28 6.84 -9.11 -1.54
N ASN A 29 6.58 -10.29 -2.10
CA ASN A 29 7.28 -10.77 -3.29
C ASN A 29 6.65 -10.13 -4.53
N PRO A 30 7.39 -9.33 -5.33
CA PRO A 30 6.86 -8.76 -6.56
C PRO A 30 6.37 -9.85 -7.51
N ARG A 31 5.26 -9.61 -8.21
CA ARG A 31 4.70 -10.57 -9.17
C ARG A 31 5.58 -10.73 -10.43
N GLY A 32 6.42 -9.75 -10.72
CA GLY A 32 7.32 -9.72 -11.86
C GLY A 32 8.40 -8.68 -11.62
N ASP A 33 8.72 -7.87 -12.63
CA ASP A 33 9.65 -6.76 -12.45
C ASP A 33 9.17 -5.82 -11.32
N THR A 34 10.09 -5.47 -10.43
CA THR A 34 9.74 -4.68 -9.25
C THR A 34 9.26 -3.30 -9.67
N ALA A 35 9.98 -2.62 -10.55
CA ALA A 35 9.68 -1.24 -10.92
C ALA A 35 8.34 -1.13 -11.64
N GLN A 36 8.03 -2.06 -12.54
CA GLN A 36 6.74 -2.13 -13.23
C GLN A 36 5.56 -2.34 -12.27
N GLY A 37 5.78 -3.04 -11.16
CA GLY A 37 4.76 -3.32 -10.15
C GLY A 37 4.51 -2.19 -9.14
N LEU A 38 5.22 -1.06 -9.21
CA LEU A 38 5.11 0.02 -8.21
C LEU A 38 4.02 1.07 -8.49
N ALA A 39 3.19 0.89 -9.53
CA ALA A 39 2.11 1.82 -9.87
C ALA A 39 1.16 2.10 -8.68
N TRP A 40 0.92 1.09 -7.83
CA TRP A 40 0.09 1.21 -6.63
C TRP A 40 0.57 2.33 -5.68
N ARG A 41 1.87 2.66 -5.67
CA ARG A 41 2.41 3.73 -4.81
C ARG A 41 1.88 5.10 -5.19
N THR A 42 1.67 5.34 -6.49
CA THR A 42 1.13 6.61 -6.97
C THR A 42 -0.39 6.62 -6.84
N GLU A 43 -1.04 5.49 -7.12
CA GLU A 43 -2.51 5.38 -7.06
C GLU A 43 -3.05 5.43 -5.62
N LEU A 44 -2.27 4.97 -4.65
CA LEU A 44 -2.63 4.94 -3.23
C LEU A 44 -1.93 6.02 -2.40
N ALA A 45 -1.04 6.81 -2.99
CA ALA A 45 -0.53 8.02 -2.34
C ALA A 45 -1.64 9.08 -2.38
N GLY A 46 -2.08 9.51 -1.20
CA GLY A 46 -2.94 10.67 -1.01
C GLY A 46 -2.18 11.98 -1.18
#